data_AF-U6DN77-F1
#
_entry.id   AF-U6DN77-F1
#
_cell.length_a   1.000
_cell.length_b   1.000
_cell.length_c   1.000
_cell.angle_alpha   90.00
_cell.angle_beta   90.00
_cell.angle_gamma   90.00
#
_symmetry.space_group_name_H-M   'P 1'
#
loop_
_entity.id
_entity.type
_entity.pdbx_description
1 polymer ?
#
loop_
_entity_poly.entity_id
_entity_poly.type
_entity_poly.pdbx_seq_one_letter_code
_entity_poly.pdbx_strand_id
1 'polypeptide(L)'
;KEDSSDSQVSKLREKLQLISALTNKPESNRPSDTADKEQVQSFTSKPSASPKFPQSLGGQTEKAAQLRPIALPGISSIEDLQDLFHKTGQDMDGKLTYQEIRNSLGSAVPELETLRAFDSDDDGKYSFLELRVALGV
;
A
#
# COMPACT_ATOMS: atom_id res chain seq x y z
N LYS A 1 40.20 -12.43 17.67
CA LYS A 1 38.80 -12.85 17.40
C LYS A 1 38.22 -11.79 16.48
N GLU A 2 38.56 -11.85 15.20
CA GLU A 2 38.38 -10.74 14.24
C GLU A 2 38.01 -11.36 12.88
N ASP A 3 36.84 -12.00 12.81
CA ASP A 3 36.36 -12.71 11.61
C ASP A 3 34.90 -12.33 11.25
N SER A 4 34.20 -11.66 12.17
CA SER A 4 32.77 -11.36 11.98
C SER A 4 32.50 -10.16 11.08
N SER A 5 33.44 -9.20 11.02
CA SER A 5 33.27 -7.94 10.26
C SER A 5 33.47 -8.16 8.77
N ASP A 6 34.45 -8.98 8.38
CA ASP A 6 34.78 -9.26 6.99
C ASP A 6 33.66 -10.05 6.28
N SER A 7 33.02 -10.97 7.01
CA SER A 7 31.85 -11.71 6.51
C SER A 7 30.67 -10.78 6.16
N GLN A 8 30.44 -9.72 6.95
CA GLN A 8 29.37 -8.77 6.66
C GLN A 8 29.68 -7.90 5.43
N VAL A 9 30.94 -7.47 5.27
CA VAL A 9 31.38 -6.71 4.09
C VAL A 9 31.32 -7.57 2.83
N SER A 10 31.70 -8.85 2.93
CA SER A 10 31.64 -9.80 1.83
C SER A 10 30.20 -10.02 1.33
N LYS A 11 29.25 -10.23 2.23
CA LYS A 11 27.81 -10.38 1.88
C LYS A 11 27.25 -9.12 1.22
N LEU A 12 27.65 -7.94 1.71
CA LEU A 12 27.20 -6.67 1.13
C LEU A 12 27.74 -6.46 -0.29
N ARG A 13 29.03 -6.79 -0.51
CA ARG A 13 29.68 -6.71 -1.82
C ARG A 13 29.05 -7.66 -2.84
N GLU A 14 28.75 -8.89 -2.43
CA GLU A 14 28.07 -9.89 -3.28
C GLU A 14 26.68 -9.38 -3.70
N LYS A 15 25.90 -8.86 -2.75
CA LYS A 15 24.57 -8.29 -3.04
C LYS A 15 24.64 -7.11 -4.02
N LEU A 16 25.63 -6.22 -3.86
CA LEU A 16 25.83 -5.09 -4.77
C LEU A 16 26.22 -5.55 -6.19
N GLN A 17 27.08 -6.57 -6.31
CA GLN A 17 27.43 -7.15 -7.61
C GLN A 17 26.21 -7.74 -8.32
N LEU A 18 25.35 -8.47 -7.60
CA LEU A 18 24.12 -9.04 -8.18
C LEU A 18 23.16 -7.95 -8.68
N ILE A 19 22.95 -6.88 -7.90
CA ILE A 19 22.12 -5.74 -8.31
C ILE A 19 22.70 -5.08 -9.56
N SER A 20 24.02 -4.87 -9.63
CA SER A 20 24.68 -4.29 -10.79
C SER A 20 24.48 -5.12 -12.07
N ALA A 21 24.50 -6.46 -11.95
CA ALA A 21 24.27 -7.36 -13.06
C ALA A 21 22.81 -7.33 -13.55
N LEU A 22 21.85 -7.20 -12.63
CA LEU A 22 20.41 -7.14 -12.96
C LEU A 22 19.96 -5.77 -13.49
N THR A 23 20.64 -4.69 -13.09
CA THR A 23 20.28 -3.32 -13.50
C THR A 23 20.99 -2.86 -14.77
N ASN A 24 22.03 -3.57 -15.23
CA ASN A 24 22.65 -3.32 -16.53
C ASN A 24 21.72 -3.82 -17.64
N LYS A 25 20.71 -3.02 -17.96
CA LYS A 25 19.91 -3.15 -19.19
C LYS A 25 20.84 -2.88 -20.39
N PRO A 26 20.88 -3.72 -21.44
CA PRO A 26 21.54 -3.31 -22.67
C PRO A 26 20.70 -2.18 -23.27
N GLU A 27 21.27 -0.97 -23.34
CA GLU A 27 20.80 0.07 -24.25
C GLU A 27 20.87 -0.52 -25.67
N SER A 28 19.68 -0.84 -26.18
CA SER A 28 19.48 -1.27 -27.56
C SER A 28 19.82 -0.12 -28.49
N ASN A 29 21.04 -0.14 -29.01
CA ASN A 29 21.50 0.70 -30.10
C ASN A 29 20.51 0.69 -31.29
N ARG A 30 19.91 1.85 -31.58
CA ARG A 30 19.58 2.23 -32.97
C ARG A 30 19.64 3.75 -33.12
N PRO A 31 20.52 4.29 -34.00
CA PRO A 31 20.67 5.72 -34.18
C PRO A 31 19.72 6.22 -35.27
N SER A 32 19.18 7.43 -35.13
CA SER A 32 18.85 8.30 -36.27
C SER A 32 18.72 9.75 -35.79
N ASP A 33 19.61 10.56 -36.32
CA ASP A 33 19.83 11.98 -36.11
C ASP A 33 18.97 12.81 -37.08
N THR A 34 18.51 13.97 -36.61
CA THR A 34 18.09 15.18 -37.36
C THR A 34 16.87 15.17 -38.31
N ALA A 35 15.88 16.01 -38.00
CA ALA A 35 15.52 17.17 -38.82
C ALA A 35 14.37 17.98 -38.18
N ASP A 36 14.58 19.28 -38.02
CA ASP A 36 13.64 20.31 -37.60
C ASP A 36 12.36 20.36 -38.46
N LYS A 37 11.22 20.71 -37.84
CA LYS A 37 10.36 21.84 -38.23
C LYS A 37 9.15 22.04 -37.31
N GLU A 38 9.11 23.25 -36.78
CA GLU A 38 7.98 24.03 -36.27
C GLU A 38 6.65 23.81 -37.02
N GLN A 39 5.56 23.51 -36.29
CA GLN A 39 4.28 24.19 -36.53
C GLN A 39 3.29 24.08 -35.35
N VAL A 40 2.90 25.26 -34.89
CA VAL A 40 1.80 25.66 -34.00
C VAL A 40 0.54 24.77 -33.99
N GLN A 41 -0.05 24.59 -32.81
CA GLN A 41 -1.43 25.06 -32.54
C GLN A 41 -1.77 24.97 -31.05
N SER A 42 -2.05 26.14 -30.47
CA SER A 42 -2.55 26.33 -29.12
C SER A 42 -4.02 25.91 -29.02
N PHE A 43 -4.36 25.05 -28.06
CA PHE A 43 -5.71 25.00 -27.49
C PHE A 43 -5.61 24.75 -25.97
N THR A 44 -5.84 25.84 -25.24
CA THR A 44 -6.53 25.99 -23.96
C THR A 44 -6.67 24.78 -23.01
N SER A 45 -6.26 25.02 -21.76
CA SER A 45 -7.00 24.78 -20.51
C SER A 45 -6.21 24.00 -19.45
N LYS A 46 -5.86 24.71 -18.38
CA LYS A 46 -5.58 24.18 -17.03
C LYS A 46 -6.96 23.82 -16.39
N PRO A 47 -7.11 22.90 -15.39
CA PRO A 47 -6.15 22.62 -14.33
C PRO A 47 -6.01 21.15 -13.83
N SER A 48 -5.01 20.95 -12.96
CA SER A 48 -4.95 19.92 -11.91
C SER A 48 -4.98 18.42 -12.31
N ALA A 49 -3.89 17.69 -12.05
CA ALA A 49 -3.94 16.29 -11.63
C ALA A 49 -2.57 15.83 -11.10
N SER A 50 -2.56 15.28 -9.88
CA SER A 50 -1.42 14.70 -9.17
C SER A 50 -0.63 13.66 -9.97
N PRO A 51 0.67 13.45 -9.69
CA PRO A 51 1.45 12.44 -10.40
C PRO A 51 0.98 11.03 -10.05
N LYS A 52 0.58 10.28 -11.09
CA LYS A 52 0.31 8.84 -11.04
C LYS A 52 1.61 8.09 -10.71
N PHE A 53 1.65 7.43 -9.56
CA PHE A 53 2.59 6.34 -9.32
C PHE A 53 1.99 5.04 -9.85
N PRO A 54 2.66 4.30 -10.76
CA PRO A 54 2.30 2.92 -11.05
C PRO A 54 2.95 2.05 -9.99
N GLN A 55 2.25 1.76 -8.90
CA GLN A 55 2.70 0.78 -7.92
C GLN A 55 2.34 -0.61 -8.42
N SER A 56 3.24 -1.20 -9.21
CA SER A 56 3.26 -2.64 -9.45
C SER A 56 3.90 -3.31 -8.25
N LEU A 57 3.08 -3.82 -7.32
CA LEU A 57 3.52 -4.81 -6.32
C LEU A 57 2.31 -5.47 -5.62
N GLY A 58 1.92 -6.67 -6.09
CA GLY A 58 1.51 -7.74 -5.18
C GLY A 58 0.02 -7.97 -4.93
N GLY A 59 -0.76 -8.23 -5.97
CA GLY A 59 -1.68 -9.38 -6.08
C GLY A 59 -2.96 -9.46 -5.24
N GLN A 60 -3.04 -8.88 -4.03
CA GLN A 60 -4.24 -9.02 -3.17
C GLN A 60 -4.57 -7.73 -2.39
N THR A 61 -3.57 -7.01 -1.89
CA THR A 61 -3.77 -5.70 -1.24
C THR A 61 -4.17 -4.59 -2.23
N GLU A 62 -3.96 -4.82 -3.53
CA GLU A 62 -4.29 -3.90 -4.62
C GLU A 62 -5.81 -3.75 -4.82
N LYS A 63 -6.60 -4.78 -4.46
CA LYS A 63 -8.06 -4.74 -4.57
C LYS A 63 -8.64 -3.78 -3.52
N ALA A 64 -8.19 -3.89 -2.27
CA ALA A 64 -8.62 -3.01 -1.18
C ALA A 64 -8.11 -1.57 -1.38
N ALA A 65 -6.92 -1.37 -1.97
CA ALA A 65 -6.37 -0.04 -2.26
C ALA A 65 -7.17 0.76 -3.33
N GLN A 66 -8.03 0.10 -4.11
CA GLN A 66 -8.94 0.75 -5.07
C GLN A 66 -10.31 1.06 -4.46
N LEU A 67 -10.63 0.50 -3.29
CA LEU A 67 -11.89 0.77 -2.61
C LEU A 67 -11.84 2.17 -2.01
N ARG A 68 -13.00 2.83 -2.00
CA ARG A 68 -13.11 4.12 -1.31
C ARG A 68 -12.94 3.88 0.19
N PRO A 69 -12.11 4.69 0.88
CA PRO A 69 -12.03 4.64 2.33
C PRO A 69 -13.42 4.83 2.95
N ILE A 70 -13.71 4.03 3.97
CA ILE A 70 -14.91 4.09 4.77
C ILE A 70 -14.63 4.83 6.08
N ALA A 71 -15.65 5.48 6.62
CA ALA A 71 -15.57 6.07 7.95
C ALA A 71 -16.07 5.07 8.98
N LEU A 72 -15.28 4.81 10.02
CA LEU A 72 -15.74 4.10 11.21
C LEU A 72 -15.99 5.12 12.34
N PRO A 73 -17.13 5.04 13.04
CA PRO A 73 -17.49 6.03 14.05
C PRO A 73 -16.52 6.02 15.24
N GLY A 74 -15.85 7.14 15.48
CA GLY A 74 -14.88 7.28 16.55
C GLY A 74 -13.47 6.77 16.23
N ILE A 75 -13.19 6.41 14.96
CA ILE A 75 -11.84 6.05 14.50
C ILE A 75 -11.41 7.05 13.43
N SER A 76 -10.48 7.94 13.77
CA SER A 76 -9.91 8.95 12.86
C SER A 76 -8.40 8.86 12.74
N SER A 77 -7.74 8.13 13.65
CA SER A 77 -6.29 7.94 13.70
C SER A 77 -5.93 6.44 13.77
N ILE A 78 -4.67 6.14 13.46
CA ILE A 78 -4.04 4.85 13.74
C ILE A 78 -4.13 4.53 15.24
N GLU A 79 -4.03 5.54 16.11
CA GLU A 79 -4.13 5.39 17.57
C GLU A 79 -5.54 4.93 17.98
N ASP A 80 -6.59 5.56 17.45
CA ASP A 80 -7.98 5.15 17.70
C ASP A 80 -8.23 3.70 17.23
N LEU A 81 -7.60 3.30 16.12
CA LEU A 81 -7.68 1.93 15.63
C LEU A 81 -6.99 0.95 16.58
N GLN A 82 -5.83 1.28 17.15
CA GLN A 82 -5.18 0.45 18.16
C GLN A 82 -6.05 0.31 19.42
N ASP A 83 -6.64 1.41 19.88
CA ASP A 83 -7.53 1.43 21.04
C ASP A 83 -8.76 0.53 20.85
N LEU A 84 -9.28 0.43 19.61
CA LEU A 84 -10.37 -0.49 19.29
C LEU A 84 -10.00 -1.96 19.53
N PHE A 85 -8.82 -2.40 19.07
CA PHE A 85 -8.34 -3.77 19.27
C PHE A 85 -8.13 -4.06 20.75
N HIS A 86 -7.50 -3.13 21.48
CA HIS A 86 -7.33 -3.26 22.92
C HIS A 86 -8.66 -3.34 23.68
N LYS A 87 -9.66 -2.53 23.29
CA LYS A 87 -11.00 -2.52 23.91
C LYS A 87 -11.76 -3.83 23.71
N THR A 88 -11.48 -4.55 22.63
CA THR A 88 -12.04 -5.87 22.32
C THR A 88 -11.20 -7.02 22.88
N GLY A 89 -10.10 -6.72 23.57
CA GLY A 89 -9.20 -7.72 24.15
C GLY A 89 -8.34 -8.45 23.12
N GLN A 90 -8.21 -7.89 21.91
CA GLN A 90 -7.28 -8.36 20.90
C GLN A 90 -5.97 -7.56 20.95
N ASP A 91 -4.87 -8.20 20.58
CA ASP A 91 -3.62 -7.52 20.26
C ASP A 91 -3.61 -7.09 18.77
N MET A 92 -2.54 -6.44 18.32
CA MET A 92 -2.40 -5.99 16.93
C MET A 92 -2.25 -7.14 15.92
N ASP A 93 -2.02 -8.35 16.42
CA ASP A 93 -1.78 -9.57 15.65
C ASP A 93 -3.10 -10.36 15.47
N GLY A 94 -4.07 -10.08 16.35
CA GLY A 94 -5.42 -10.60 16.34
C GLY A 94 -6.30 -10.00 15.24
N LYS A 95 -7.56 -10.45 15.23
CA LYS A 95 -8.56 -10.02 14.25
C LYS A 95 -9.90 -9.79 14.93
N LEU A 96 -10.67 -8.88 14.39
CA LEU A 96 -12.01 -8.53 14.88
C LEU A 96 -13.09 -9.06 13.96
N THR A 97 -14.10 -9.69 14.54
CA THR A 97 -15.35 -9.97 13.83
C THR A 97 -16.15 -8.68 13.64
N TYR A 98 -17.01 -8.65 12.62
CA TYR A 98 -17.94 -7.53 12.43
C TYR A 98 -18.79 -7.24 13.68
N GLN A 99 -19.18 -8.28 14.42
CA GLN A 99 -19.97 -8.11 15.63
C GLN A 99 -19.17 -7.41 16.74
N GLU A 100 -17.89 -7.72 16.91
CA GLU A 100 -17.01 -7.06 17.89
C GLU A 100 -16.78 -5.59 17.55
N ILE A 101 -16.57 -5.29 16.27
CA ILE A 101 -16.50 -3.91 15.76
C ILE A 101 -17.82 -3.18 16.07
N ARG A 102 -18.96 -3.76 15.69
CA ARG A 102 -20.29 -3.16 15.94
C ARG A 102 -20.60 -2.98 17.43
N ASN A 103 -20.20 -3.92 18.28
CA ASN A 103 -20.38 -3.80 19.73
C ASN A 103 -19.51 -2.68 20.31
N SER A 104 -18.34 -2.43 19.72
CA SER A 104 -17.36 -1.49 20.25
C SER A 104 -17.57 -0.05 19.79
N LEU A 105 -17.97 0.16 18.54
CA LEU A 105 -18.24 1.49 17.96
C LEU A 105 -19.75 1.81 17.83
N GLY A 106 -20.62 0.82 18.04
CA GLY A 106 -22.07 0.97 18.02
C GLY A 106 -22.73 0.76 16.65
N SER A 107 -24.02 1.11 16.56
CA SER A 107 -24.84 0.90 15.34
C SER A 107 -24.49 1.81 14.16
N ALA A 108 -23.58 2.77 14.33
CA ALA A 108 -23.13 3.68 13.27
C ALA A 108 -22.03 3.07 12.38
N VAL A 109 -21.59 1.84 12.67
CA VAL A 109 -20.66 1.10 11.81
C VAL A 109 -21.31 0.83 10.44
N PRO A 110 -20.55 0.93 9.33
CA PRO A 110 -21.04 0.59 7.99
C PRO A 110 -21.60 -0.84 7.93
N GLU A 111 -22.41 -1.10 6.90
CA GLU A 111 -23.00 -2.43 6.71
C GLU A 111 -21.93 -3.51 6.51
N LEU A 112 -22.22 -4.74 6.97
CA LEU A 112 -21.32 -5.89 6.85
C LEU A 112 -20.84 -6.09 5.41
N GLU A 113 -21.70 -5.90 4.42
CA GLU A 113 -21.37 -6.07 3.00
C GLU A 113 -20.34 -5.03 2.53
N THR A 114 -20.38 -3.81 3.09
CA THR A 114 -19.37 -2.78 2.83
C THR A 114 -18.03 -3.13 3.47
N LEU A 115 -18.06 -3.61 4.72
CA LEU A 115 -16.84 -3.97 5.44
C LEU A 115 -16.17 -5.22 4.83
N ARG A 116 -16.97 -6.19 4.37
CA ARG A 116 -16.50 -7.44 3.72
C ARG A 116 -15.64 -7.16 2.49
N ALA A 117 -15.81 -6.02 1.83
CA ALA A 117 -14.95 -5.65 0.70
C ALA A 117 -13.46 -5.50 1.11
N PHE A 118 -13.17 -5.25 2.39
CA PHE A 118 -11.84 -5.10 2.95
C PHE A 118 -11.27 -6.37 3.59
N ASP A 119 -12.11 -7.41 3.79
CA ASP A 119 -11.68 -8.76 4.18
C ASP A 119 -10.93 -9.38 2.99
N SER A 120 -9.61 -9.25 3.02
CA SER A 120 -8.74 -9.56 1.88
C SER A 120 -8.36 -11.04 1.85
N ASP A 121 -8.40 -11.71 3.00
CA ASP A 121 -8.19 -13.15 3.11
C ASP A 121 -9.49 -13.97 3.25
N ASP A 122 -10.66 -13.31 3.22
CA ASP A 122 -12.02 -13.89 3.25
C ASP A 122 -12.21 -14.82 4.45
N ASP A 123 -11.62 -14.47 5.60
CA ASP A 123 -11.72 -15.24 6.83
C ASP A 123 -12.90 -14.82 7.74
N GLY A 124 -13.66 -13.82 7.30
CA GLY A 124 -14.83 -13.27 7.98
C GLY A 124 -14.47 -12.35 9.15
N LYS A 125 -13.20 -12.01 9.31
CA LYS A 125 -12.66 -11.13 10.35
C LYS A 125 -11.78 -10.06 9.71
N TYR A 126 -11.40 -9.10 10.51
CA TYR A 126 -10.65 -7.95 10.05
C TYR A 126 -9.40 -7.78 10.90
N SER A 127 -8.25 -7.93 10.26
CA SER A 127 -6.96 -7.61 10.82
C SER A 127 -6.74 -6.10 10.93
N PHE A 128 -5.75 -5.70 11.72
CA PHE A 128 -5.35 -4.30 11.85
C PHE A 128 -5.01 -3.66 10.49
N LEU A 129 -4.32 -4.43 9.62
CA LEU A 129 -3.92 -3.94 8.30
C LEU A 129 -5.13 -3.69 7.39
N GLU A 130 -6.11 -4.58 7.40
CA GLU A 130 -7.32 -4.46 6.58
C GLU A 130 -8.17 -3.26 7.00
N LEU A 131 -8.35 -3.06 8.32
CA LEU A 131 -9.07 -1.90 8.83
C LEU A 131 -8.32 -0.59 8.59
N ARG A 132 -6.99 -0.60 8.66
CA ARG A 132 -6.17 0.57 8.30
C ARG A 132 -6.38 0.96 6.84
N VAL A 133 -6.38 -0.01 5.93
CA VAL A 133 -6.69 0.22 4.51
C VAL A 133 -8.12 0.72 4.35
N ALA A 134 -9.08 0.15 5.08
CA ALA A 134 -10.47 0.57 5.06
C ALA A 134 -10.65 2.03 5.47
N LEU A 135 -9.88 2.50 6.45
CA LEU A 135 -9.92 3.88 6.94
C LEU A 135 -9.09 4.86 6.12
N GLY A 136 -8.13 4.36 5.33
CA GLY A 136 -7.20 5.17 4.56
C GLY A 136 -6.19 5.95 5.42
N VAL A 137 -5.81 5.39 6.58
CA VAL A 137 -4.86 6.00 7.55
C VAL A 137 -3.49 5.33 7.56
#